data_AF-A0A7S2K7V4-F1
#
_entry.id   AF-A0A7S2K7V4-F1
#
_cell.length_a   1.000
_cell.length_b   1.000
_cell.length_c   1.000
_cell.angle_alpha   90.00
_cell.angle_beta   90.00
_cell.angle_gamma   90.00
#
_symmetry.space_group_name_H-M   'P 1'
#
loop_
_entity.id
_entity.type
_entity.pdbx_description
1 polymer ?
#
loop_
_entity_poly.entity_id
_entity_poly.type
_entity_poly.pdbx_seq_one_letter_code
_entity_poly.pdbx_strand_id
1 'polypeptide(L)'
;PGGRWLPLRAPPLAQPCYQGRKLPGWGQFFSTECLHVGSRDHDDPDVGGSYAASARAVHGEIARLQREHGVAPERVIVAGFSQGAALALESALCFGGRLA
;
A
#
# COMPACT_ATOMS: atom_id res chain seq x y z
N PRO A 1 20.50 -19.03 -1.28
CA PRO A 1 19.41 -18.50 -0.42
C PRO A 1 19.69 -17.03 -0.06
N GLY A 2 19.13 -16.09 -0.82
CA GLY A 2 19.26 -14.67 -0.54
C GLY A 2 18.02 -13.94 -1.02
N GLY A 3 17.20 -13.46 -0.10
CA GLY A 3 16.10 -12.56 -0.41
C GLY A 3 16.62 -11.13 -0.60
N ARG A 4 16.03 -10.38 -1.53
CA ARG A 4 16.29 -8.94 -1.67
C ARG A 4 15.13 -8.18 -1.03
N TRP A 5 15.45 -7.24 -0.16
CA TRP A 5 14.48 -6.32 0.42
C TRP A 5 14.40 -5.05 -0.43
N LEU A 6 13.19 -4.65 -0.80
CA LEU A 6 12.91 -3.41 -1.54
C LEU A 6 11.95 -2.53 -0.71
N PRO A 7 12.47 -1.55 0.05
CA PRO A 7 11.60 -0.62 0.78
C PRO A 7 11.00 0.41 -0.19
N LEU A 8 9.68 0.42 -0.31
CA LEU A 8 8.95 1.45 -1.05
C LEU A 8 8.74 2.68 -0.18
N ARG A 9 8.73 3.88 -0.80
CA ARG A 9 8.50 5.15 -0.10
C ARG A 9 7.13 5.70 -0.44
N ALA A 10 6.36 6.02 0.58
CA ALA A 10 5.03 6.60 0.42
C ALA A 10 5.12 8.01 -0.21
N PRO A 11 4.24 8.34 -1.16
CA PRO A 11 4.17 9.69 -1.70
C PRO A 11 3.65 10.68 -0.63
N PRO A 12 3.94 11.98 -0.76
CA PRO A 12 3.33 12.99 0.10
C PRO A 12 1.84 13.13 -0.23
N LEU A 13 0.98 12.83 0.73
CA LEU A 13 -0.48 12.98 0.64
C LEU A 13 -0.98 13.94 1.70
N ALA A 14 -2.00 14.73 1.37
CA ALA A 14 -2.69 15.54 2.36
C ALA A 14 -3.44 14.62 3.32
N GLN A 15 -3.15 14.74 4.62
CA GLN A 15 -3.74 13.92 5.68
C GLN A 15 -4.84 14.73 6.40
N PRO A 16 -6.13 14.42 6.21
CA PRO A 16 -7.22 15.16 6.84
C PRO A 16 -7.13 15.22 8.37
N CYS A 17 -6.71 14.14 9.03
CA CYS A 17 -6.52 14.10 10.48
C CYS A 17 -5.44 15.08 11.00
N TYR A 18 -4.53 15.52 10.13
CA TYR A 18 -3.49 16.50 10.43
C TYR A 18 -3.74 17.84 9.72
N GLN A 19 -5.01 18.28 9.67
CA GLN A 19 -5.41 19.56 9.07
C GLN A 19 -4.97 19.69 7.61
N GLY A 20 -4.95 18.59 6.86
CA GLY A 20 -4.57 18.56 5.45
C GLY A 20 -3.07 18.73 5.19
N ARG A 21 -2.22 18.67 6.23
CA ARG A 21 -0.76 18.68 6.04
C ARG A 21 -0.33 17.54 5.12
N LYS A 22 0.59 17.83 4.19
CA LYS A 22 1.17 16.83 3.30
C LYS A 22 2.23 16.04 4.04
N LEU A 23 1.97 14.76 4.26
CA LEU A 23 2.87 13.82 4.92
C LEU A 23 2.96 12.53 4.09
N PRO A 24 4.06 11.77 4.17
CA PRO A 24 4.14 10.47 3.52
C PRO A 24 2.98 9.58 3.97
N GLY A 25 2.19 9.08 3.01
CA GLY A 25 1.08 8.18 3.27
C GLY A 25 0.75 7.33 2.04
N TRP A 26 0.34 6.09 2.29
CA TRP A 26 -0.17 5.17 1.27
C TRP A 26 -1.66 5.41 0.97
N GLY A 27 -2.35 6.02 1.94
CA GLY A 27 -3.72 6.47 1.85
C GLY A 27 -3.95 7.66 2.77
N GLN A 28 -5.20 8.13 2.82
CA GLN A 28 -5.59 9.21 3.72
C GLN A 28 -6.03 8.66 5.08
N PHE A 29 -5.71 9.39 6.15
CA PHE A 29 -6.28 9.22 7.48
C PHE A 29 -7.14 10.42 7.84
N PHE A 30 -8.36 10.17 8.30
CA PHE A 30 -9.36 11.15 8.65
C PHE A 30 -9.47 11.40 10.15
N SER A 31 -9.10 10.43 10.98
CA SER A 31 -9.05 10.57 12.44
C SER A 31 -7.63 10.45 12.99
N THR A 32 -7.39 11.07 14.15
CA THR A 32 -6.18 10.83 14.98
C THR A 32 -6.41 9.75 16.04
N GLU A 33 -7.64 9.23 16.14
CA GLU A 33 -8.00 8.16 17.07
C GLU A 33 -7.50 6.79 16.59
N CYS A 34 -7.54 5.81 17.49
CA CYS A 34 -7.15 4.44 17.13
C CYS A 34 -8.14 3.85 16.11
N LEU A 35 -7.61 3.15 15.11
CA LEU A 35 -8.45 2.48 14.11
C LEU A 35 -9.20 1.31 14.75
N HIS A 36 -10.51 1.25 14.54
CA HIS A 36 -11.36 0.16 15.00
C HIS A 36 -12.48 -0.09 14.00
N VAL A 37 -13.13 -1.24 14.08
CA VAL A 37 -14.30 -1.55 13.24
C VAL A 37 -15.37 -0.48 13.45
N GLY A 38 -15.88 0.08 12.34
CA GLY A 38 -16.87 1.16 12.35
C GLY A 38 -16.28 2.57 12.51
N SER A 39 -14.95 2.73 12.58
CA SER A 39 -14.34 4.05 12.50
C SER A 39 -14.39 4.57 11.06
N ARG A 40 -14.35 5.91 10.90
CA ARG A 40 -14.33 6.54 9.56
C ARG A 40 -13.20 6.02 8.67
N ASP A 41 -12.03 5.79 9.25
CA ASP A 41 -10.86 5.28 8.53
C ASP A 41 -10.96 3.79 8.17
N HIS A 42 -11.71 3.01 8.97
CA HIS A 42 -12.00 1.62 8.65
C HIS A 42 -13.02 1.50 7.52
N ASP A 43 -14.06 2.33 7.54
CA ASP A 43 -15.17 2.29 6.58
C ASP A 43 -14.95 3.17 5.33
N ASP A 44 -13.81 3.85 5.22
CA ASP A 44 -13.50 4.71 4.08
C ASP A 44 -13.46 3.88 2.80
N PRO A 45 -14.32 4.15 1.79
CA PRO A 45 -14.32 3.41 0.54
C PRO A 45 -13.20 3.89 -0.41
N ASP A 46 -12.17 4.57 0.11
CA ASP A 46 -11.10 5.22 -0.64
C ASP A 46 -11.64 6.16 -1.74
N VAL A 47 -12.58 7.05 -1.40
CA VAL A 47 -13.14 8.01 -2.38
C VAL A 47 -12.05 8.84 -3.06
N GLY A 48 -10.99 9.16 -2.33
CA GLY A 48 -9.80 9.86 -2.84
C GLY A 48 -8.89 9.00 -3.73
N GLY A 49 -9.13 7.69 -3.82
CA GLY A 49 -8.40 6.74 -4.66
C GLY A 49 -6.92 6.59 -4.30
N SER A 50 -6.53 6.98 -3.09
CA SER A 50 -5.13 7.04 -2.68
C SER A 50 -4.58 5.64 -2.38
N TYR A 51 -5.36 4.79 -1.71
CA TYR A 51 -4.97 3.40 -1.49
C TYR A 51 -4.92 2.63 -2.81
N ALA A 52 -5.93 2.79 -3.66
CA ALA A 52 -5.97 2.17 -4.99
C ALA A 52 -4.78 2.61 -5.87
N ALA A 53 -4.40 3.89 -5.82
CA ALA A 53 -3.21 4.38 -6.51
C ALA A 53 -1.91 3.77 -5.97
N SER A 54 -1.78 3.68 -4.65
CA SER A 54 -0.63 3.05 -4.00
C SER A 54 -0.53 1.55 -4.34
N ALA A 55 -1.65 0.82 -4.35
CA ALA A 55 -1.67 -0.59 -4.72
C ALA A 55 -1.23 -0.81 -6.17
N ARG A 56 -1.70 0.03 -7.10
CA ARG A 56 -1.23 0.01 -8.49
C ARG A 56 0.28 0.29 -8.61
N ALA A 57 0.83 1.16 -7.76
CA ALA A 57 2.27 1.41 -7.73
C ALA A 57 3.05 0.17 -7.27
N VAL A 58 2.54 -0.57 -6.26
CA VAL A 58 3.11 -1.86 -5.84
C VAL A 58 3.08 -2.87 -6.99
N HIS A 59 1.94 -2.99 -7.69
CA HIS A 59 1.83 -3.87 -8.87
C HIS A 59 2.81 -3.47 -9.98
N GLY A 60 3.01 -2.17 -10.19
CA GLY A 60 4.01 -1.64 -11.11
C GLY A 60 5.43 -2.08 -10.76
N GLU A 61 5.80 -2.04 -9.48
CA GLU A 61 7.11 -2.53 -9.01
C GLU A 61 7.25 -4.04 -9.17
N ILE A 62 6.21 -4.83 -8.88
CA ILE A 62 6.23 -6.29 -9.11
C ILE A 62 6.46 -6.58 -10.60
N ALA A 63 5.73 -5.89 -11.48
CA ALA A 63 5.90 -6.05 -12.92
C ALA A 63 7.29 -5.59 -13.40
N ARG A 64 7.85 -4.54 -12.79
CA ARG A 64 9.22 -4.09 -13.06
C ARG A 64 10.24 -5.14 -12.63
N LEU A 65 10.10 -5.72 -11.44
CA LEU A 65 10.96 -6.80 -10.95
C LEU A 65 10.94 -8.02 -11.88
N GLN A 66 9.77 -8.38 -12.40
CA GLN A 66 9.64 -9.45 -13.38
C GLN A 66 10.36 -9.13 -14.69
N ARG A 67 10.12 -7.94 -15.26
CA ARG A 67 10.71 -7.55 -16.56
C ARG A 67 12.22 -7.32 -16.50
N GLU A 68 12.73 -6.68 -15.45
CA GLU A 68 14.12 -6.23 -15.37
C GLU A 68 15.05 -7.19 -14.64
N HIS A 69 14.49 -8.03 -13.75
CA HIS A 69 15.28 -8.92 -12.90
C HIS A 69 14.84 -10.39 -13.00
N GLY A 70 13.84 -10.73 -13.82
CA GLY A 70 13.35 -12.09 -13.97
C GLY A 70 12.74 -12.69 -12.70
N VAL A 71 12.30 -11.85 -11.76
CA VAL A 71 11.68 -12.31 -10.51
C VAL A 71 10.20 -12.58 -10.76
N ALA A 72 9.82 -13.86 -10.79
CA ALA A 72 8.42 -14.27 -10.93
C ALA A 72 7.58 -13.77 -9.73
N PRO A 73 6.33 -13.31 -9.95
CA PRO A 73 5.45 -12.82 -8.87
C PRO A 73 5.27 -13.80 -7.71
N GLU A 74 5.27 -15.11 -7.97
CA GLU A 74 5.15 -16.20 -6.98
C GLU A 74 6.35 -16.28 -6.03
N ARG A 75 7.39 -15.47 -6.26
CA ARG A 75 8.57 -15.33 -5.41
C ARG A 75 8.62 -13.98 -4.70
N VAL A 76 7.59 -13.15 -4.86
CA VAL A 76 7.49 -11.82 -4.26
C VAL A 76 6.57 -11.88 -3.06
N ILE A 77 7.08 -11.42 -1.91
CA ILE A 77 6.29 -11.16 -0.71
C ILE A 77 6.08 -9.65 -0.62
N VAL A 78 4.83 -9.22 -0.50
CA VAL A 78 4.48 -7.84 -0.16
C VAL A 78 4.19 -7.79 1.34
N ALA A 79 4.90 -6.93 2.07
CA ALA A 79 4.79 -6.81 3.51
C ALA A 79 4.73 -5.35 3.93
N GLY A 80 4.11 -5.07 5.08
CA GLY A 80 4.03 -3.73 5.62
C GLY A 80 3.55 -3.69 7.07
N PHE A 81 3.59 -2.49 7.66
CA PHE A 81 3.18 -2.21 9.04
C PHE A 81 2.17 -1.07 9.08
N SER A 82 1.19 -1.14 9.98
CA SER A 82 0.11 -0.13 10.13
C SER A 82 -0.56 0.15 8.77
N GLN A 83 -0.54 1.39 8.27
CA GLN A 83 -1.06 1.72 6.94
C GLN A 83 -0.39 0.91 5.81
N GLY A 84 0.90 0.59 5.95
CA GLY A 84 1.59 -0.27 5.01
C GLY A 84 1.09 -1.72 5.03
N ALA A 85 0.54 -2.21 6.14
CA ALA A 85 -0.06 -3.54 6.21
C ALA A 85 -1.40 -3.57 5.44
N ALA A 86 -2.21 -2.51 5.59
CA ALA A 86 -3.43 -2.34 4.79
C ALA A 86 -3.10 -2.29 3.29
N LEU A 87 -2.10 -1.49 2.89
CA LEU A 87 -1.63 -1.45 1.50
C LEU A 87 -1.10 -2.81 1.03
N ALA A 88 -0.32 -3.51 1.84
CA ALA A 88 0.21 -4.82 1.48
C ALA A 88 -0.89 -5.84 1.21
N LEU A 89 -1.92 -5.86 2.07
CA LEU A 89 -3.08 -6.72 1.91
C LEU A 89 -3.91 -6.35 0.67
N GLU A 90 -4.23 -5.08 0.49
CA GLU A 90 -4.95 -4.56 -0.69
C GLU A 90 -4.20 -4.91 -1.98
N SER A 91 -2.88 -4.67 -2.01
CA SER A 91 -2.03 -5.00 -3.16
C SER A 91 -2.04 -6.49 -3.47
N ALA A 92 -2.01 -7.36 -2.46
CA ALA A 92 -2.02 -8.80 -2.66
C ALA A 92 -3.37 -9.32 -3.14
N LEU A 93 -4.47 -8.87 -2.55
CA LEU A 93 -5.83 -9.30 -2.89
C LEU A 93 -6.26 -8.83 -4.29
N CYS A 94 -5.82 -7.63 -4.69
CA CYS A 94 -6.16 -7.04 -5.98
C CYS A 94 -5.12 -7.35 -7.07
N PHE A 95 -4.10 -8.15 -6.79
CA PHE A 95 -3.13 -8.56 -7.81
C PHE A 95 -3.75 -9.58 -8.76
N GLY A 96 -3.64 -9.35 -10.07
CA GLY A 96 -4.23 -10.22 -11.10
C GLY A 96 -3.55 -11.59 -11.28
N GLY A 97 -2.66 -11.98 -10.36
CA GLY A 97 -1.89 -13.22 -10.42
C GLY A 97 -1.58 -13.74 -9.02
N ARG A 98 -0.69 -14.73 -8.93
CA ARG A 98 -0.29 -15.31 -7.65
C ARG A 98 0.99 -14.65 -7.12
N LEU A 99 0.95 -14.19 -5.88
CA LEU A 99 2.14 -13.83 -5.09
C LEU A 99 2.61 -15.02 -4.25
N ALA A 100 3.74 -14.88 -3.56
CA ALA A 100 4.31 -15.93 -2.70
C ALA A 100 3.35 -16.37 -1.58
#